data_AF-A0A3M1T6D0-F1
#
_entry.id   AF-A0A3M1T6D0-F1
#
_cell.length_a   1.000
_cell.length_b   1.000
_cell.length_c   1.000
_cell.angle_alpha   90.00
_cell.angle_beta   90.00
_cell.angle_gamma   90.00
#
_symmetry.space_group_name_H-M   'P 1'
#
loop_
_entity.id
_entity.type
_entity.pdbx_description
1 polymer ?
#
loop_
_entity_poly.entity_id
_entity_poly.type
_entity_poly.pdbx_seq_one_letter_code
_entity_poly.pdbx_strand_id
1 'polypeptide(L)'
;MMRSLLCGFFLAAAFATSARAHDPRIPLLVGEAGAEEKVAAFAAAAASEAPLAQALAAASEVPARDRIHAALLALPDYAAAAAGYAASGDNVEAWRAFLAGEHADSVWARAHATYFLGRALLARDDLEGAAEALEAVRGPLRDGTPWTDEATLYLATAYARLPELGRDEQAAAARARRLLASLVPGEGRASRYPEVPERVRHGARWLLRELAGEGGGPLLELARRMRTVERMLRRGGADAEARKRQKGIVDELDRLIALLRERESSGGS
;
A
#
# COMPACT_ATOMS: atom_id res chain seq x y z
N MET A 1 31.75 -14.62 -59.64
CA MET A 1 31.81 -14.14 -58.24
C MET A 1 30.70 -14.86 -57.49
N MET A 2 30.99 -16.04 -56.93
CA MET A 2 31.33 -16.27 -55.50
C MET A 2 30.18 -16.00 -54.52
N ARG A 3 29.78 -17.10 -53.85
CA ARG A 3 29.01 -17.29 -52.59
C ARG A 3 27.49 -17.26 -52.74
N SER A 4 26.76 -18.38 -52.75
CA SER A 4 26.66 -19.52 -51.80
C SER A 4 26.28 -19.11 -50.38
N LEU A 5 25.04 -19.47 -49.97
CA LEU A 5 24.64 -20.30 -48.81
C LEU A 5 23.21 -19.87 -48.38
N LEU A 6 22.17 -20.63 -48.72
CA LEU A 6 21.67 -21.87 -48.09
C LEU A 6 20.97 -21.66 -46.74
N CYS A 7 19.72 -22.14 -46.72
CA CYS A 7 19.01 -22.86 -45.64
C CYS A 7 18.93 -22.23 -44.24
N GLY A 8 17.82 -22.33 -43.52
CA GLY A 8 16.64 -23.15 -43.73
C GLY A 8 15.76 -23.08 -42.49
N PHE A 9 14.49 -23.43 -42.70
CA PHE A 9 13.49 -23.70 -41.68
C PHE A 9 14.01 -24.64 -40.57
N PHE A 10 13.68 -24.33 -39.31
CA PHE A 10 13.27 -25.33 -38.33
C PHE A 10 12.32 -24.72 -37.30
N LEU A 11 11.07 -25.20 -37.34
CA LEU A 11 10.21 -25.30 -36.15
C LEU A 11 10.82 -26.34 -35.20
N ALA A 12 10.86 -26.07 -33.90
CA ALA A 12 10.37 -26.99 -32.87
C ALA A 12 10.57 -26.39 -31.47
N ALA A 13 9.59 -26.67 -30.62
CA ALA A 13 9.49 -26.29 -29.23
C ALA A 13 10.66 -26.79 -28.37
N ALA A 14 10.99 -25.99 -27.34
CA ALA A 14 11.55 -26.51 -26.10
C ALA A 14 10.73 -25.93 -24.94
N PHE A 15 9.93 -26.81 -24.33
CA PHE A 15 9.34 -26.63 -23.02
C PHE A 15 10.44 -26.53 -21.95
N ALA A 16 10.12 -25.71 -20.94
CA ALA A 16 10.57 -25.78 -19.55
C ALA A 16 12.07 -25.59 -19.25
N THR A 17 12.37 -24.49 -18.54
CA THR A 17 12.88 -24.58 -17.15
C THR A 17 12.93 -23.20 -16.48
N SER A 18 12.06 -23.02 -15.50
CA SER A 18 12.42 -22.58 -14.15
C SER A 18 13.48 -21.49 -14.00
N ALA A 19 13.15 -20.25 -14.34
CA ALA A 19 13.80 -19.09 -13.74
C ALA A 19 12.70 -18.18 -13.21
N ARG A 20 12.54 -18.20 -11.87
CA ARG A 20 11.79 -17.21 -11.11
C ARG A 20 12.38 -15.84 -11.46
N ALA A 21 11.79 -15.19 -12.47
CA ALA A 21 12.07 -13.82 -12.78
C ALA A 21 11.56 -13.00 -11.60
N HIS A 22 12.49 -12.69 -10.71
CA HIS A 22 12.43 -11.62 -9.75
C HIS A 22 11.86 -10.40 -10.49
N ASP A 23 10.60 -10.04 -10.24
CA ASP A 23 10.02 -8.83 -10.84
C ASP A 23 10.93 -7.63 -10.48
N PRO A 24 11.60 -7.00 -11.46
CA PRO A 24 12.64 -5.99 -11.22
C PRO A 24 12.08 -4.61 -10.89
N ARG A 25 10.75 -4.45 -10.78
CA ARG A 25 10.10 -3.12 -10.75
C ARG A 25 9.90 -2.50 -9.38
N ILE A 26 10.14 -3.21 -8.28
CA ILE A 26 10.14 -2.57 -6.96
C ILE A 26 11.59 -2.43 -6.49
N PRO A 27 12.25 -1.29 -6.75
CA PRO A 27 13.58 -1.05 -6.22
C PRO A 27 13.51 -1.18 -4.69
N LEU A 28 14.35 -2.09 -4.21
CA LEU A 28 14.60 -2.33 -2.81
C LEU A 28 15.37 -1.11 -2.29
N LEU A 29 14.70 -0.21 -1.54
CA LEU A 29 15.29 1.05 -1.05
C LEU A 29 16.59 0.79 -0.27
N VAL A 30 17.68 1.47 -0.66
CA VAL A 30 18.98 1.41 0.02
C VAL A 30 19.19 2.75 0.72
N GLY A 31 19.36 2.71 2.04
CA GLY A 31 19.71 3.87 2.88
C GLY A 31 18.63 4.95 2.89
N GLU A 32 17.93 5.09 4.00
CA GLU A 32 16.97 6.18 4.17
C GLU A 32 17.41 7.13 5.29
N ALA A 33 17.35 8.42 5.00
CA ALA A 33 17.58 9.49 5.98
C ALA A 33 16.57 9.39 7.13
N GLY A 34 17.03 9.61 8.36
CA GLY A 34 16.17 9.63 9.55
C GLY A 34 15.22 10.83 9.56
N ALA A 35 14.24 10.83 10.46
CA ALA A 35 13.25 11.91 10.53
C ALA A 35 13.90 13.27 10.82
N GLU A 36 14.88 13.32 11.73
CA GLU A 36 15.59 14.56 12.08
C GLU A 36 16.41 15.13 10.90
N GLU A 37 17.05 14.28 10.10
CA GLU A 37 17.79 14.71 8.92
C GLU A 37 16.84 15.33 7.88
N LYS A 38 15.67 14.72 7.68
CA LYS A 38 14.63 15.27 6.79
C LYS A 38 14.06 16.59 7.32
N VAL A 39 13.87 16.73 8.63
CA VAL A 39 13.44 17.99 9.26
C VAL A 39 14.48 19.09 9.03
N ALA A 40 15.77 18.80 9.18
CA ALA A 40 16.84 19.77 8.92
C ALA A 40 16.88 20.20 7.45
N ALA A 41 16.72 19.26 6.51
CA ALA A 41 16.65 19.57 5.08
C ALA A 41 15.40 20.40 4.73
N PHE A 42 14.25 20.11 5.35
CA PHE A 42 13.05 20.92 5.22
C PHE A 42 13.24 22.34 5.77
N ALA A 43 13.86 22.49 6.94
CA ALA A 43 14.15 23.79 7.53
C ALA A 43 15.00 24.67 6.61
N ALA A 44 16.01 24.08 5.94
CA ALA A 44 16.84 24.79 4.97
C ALA A 44 16.04 25.23 3.73
N ALA A 45 15.14 24.37 3.23
CA ALA A 45 14.29 24.69 2.09
C ALA A 45 13.23 25.76 2.43
N ALA A 46 12.65 25.70 3.63
CA ALA A 46 11.61 26.60 4.09
C ALA A 46 12.15 27.95 4.59
N ALA A 47 13.47 28.16 4.62
CA ALA A 47 14.09 29.37 5.18
C ALA A 47 13.62 30.66 4.48
N SER A 48 13.30 30.60 3.18
CA SER A 48 12.75 31.73 2.41
C SER A 48 11.22 31.88 2.52
N GLU A 49 10.54 30.91 3.12
CA GLU A 49 9.08 30.87 3.26
C GLU A 49 8.69 31.15 4.72
N ALA A 50 8.56 32.45 5.06
CA ALA A 50 8.32 32.88 6.44
C ALA A 50 7.19 32.12 7.18
N PRO A 51 6.03 31.81 6.56
CA PRO A 51 4.99 31.02 7.22
C PRO A 51 5.45 29.60 7.60
N LEU A 52 6.16 28.91 6.71
CA LEU A 52 6.65 27.54 6.96
C LEU A 52 7.79 27.52 7.98
N ALA A 53 8.72 28.47 7.92
CA ALA A 53 9.81 28.57 8.89
C ALA A 53 9.29 28.82 10.31
N GLN A 54 8.32 29.73 10.47
CA GLN A 54 7.68 30.01 11.76
C GLN A 54 6.88 28.80 12.27
N ALA A 55 6.11 28.16 11.39
CA ALA A 55 5.32 26.98 11.75
C ALA A 55 6.21 25.79 12.15
N LEU A 56 7.35 25.60 11.48
CA LEU A 56 8.32 24.57 11.83
C LEU A 56 8.95 24.83 13.20
N ALA A 57 9.31 26.08 13.50
CA ALA A 57 9.82 26.47 14.81
C ALA A 57 8.77 26.24 15.92
N ALA A 58 7.50 26.56 15.65
CA ALA A 58 6.40 26.29 16.58
C ALA A 58 6.13 24.80 16.81
N ALA A 59 6.54 23.93 15.88
CA ALA A 59 6.40 22.48 15.98
C ALA A 59 7.58 21.79 16.70
N SER A 60 8.44 22.50 17.43
CA SER A 60 9.65 21.93 18.08
C SER A 60 9.34 20.74 19.01
N GLU A 61 8.22 20.79 19.73
CA GLU A 61 7.78 19.74 20.66
C GLU A 61 7.06 18.56 19.97
N VAL A 62 6.71 18.70 18.69
CA VAL A 62 6.13 17.60 17.90
C VAL A 62 7.25 16.58 17.61
N PRO A 63 7.00 15.26 17.65
CA PRO A 63 7.98 14.27 17.23
C PRO A 63 8.53 14.58 15.84
N ALA A 64 9.84 14.41 15.63
CA ALA A 64 10.52 14.76 14.37
C ALA A 64 9.80 14.23 13.12
N ARG A 65 9.26 13.01 13.23
CA ARG A 65 8.47 12.34 12.19
C ARG A 65 7.27 13.15 11.71
N ASP A 66 6.65 13.97 12.56
CA ASP A 66 5.40 14.66 12.26
C ASP A 66 5.59 16.19 12.14
N ARG A 67 6.80 16.71 12.41
CA ARG A 67 7.11 18.15 12.37
C ARG A 67 6.88 18.78 11.00
N ILE A 68 7.30 18.12 9.92
CA ILE A 68 7.12 18.65 8.56
C ILE A 68 5.64 18.76 8.24
N HIS A 69 4.85 17.73 8.55
CA HIS A 69 3.41 17.79 8.41
C HIS A 69 2.79 18.94 9.21
N ALA A 70 3.18 19.08 10.48
CA ALA A 70 2.70 20.16 11.34
C ALA A 70 3.02 21.55 10.76
N ALA A 71 4.21 21.74 10.19
CA ALA A 71 4.59 22.98 9.52
C ALA A 71 3.76 23.24 8.25
N LEU A 72 3.51 22.20 7.44
CA LEU A 72 2.72 22.30 6.21
C LEU A 72 1.25 22.70 6.48
N LEU A 73 0.73 22.51 7.69
CA LEU A 73 -0.59 23.02 8.08
C LEU A 73 -0.68 24.55 8.11
N ALA A 74 0.44 25.28 7.98
CA ALA A 74 0.41 26.71 7.77
C ALA A 74 0.00 27.11 6.34
N LEU A 75 0.02 26.17 5.38
CA LEU A 75 -0.46 26.39 4.03
C LEU A 75 -2.00 26.20 4.00
N PRO A 76 -2.80 27.21 3.66
CA PRO A 76 -4.26 27.14 3.79
C PRO A 76 -4.91 25.97 3.05
N ASP A 77 -4.52 25.73 1.80
CA ASP A 77 -5.08 24.65 0.98
C ASP A 77 -4.69 23.26 1.50
N TYR A 78 -3.46 23.14 2.02
CA TYR A 78 -3.00 21.91 2.66
C TYR A 78 -3.78 21.64 3.96
N ALA A 79 -3.96 22.66 4.79
CA ALA A 79 -4.70 22.57 6.04
C ALA A 79 -6.17 22.19 5.81
N ALA A 80 -6.80 22.78 4.79
CA ALA A 80 -8.16 22.44 4.38
C ALA A 80 -8.28 20.97 3.94
N ALA A 81 -7.33 20.49 3.13
CA ALA A 81 -7.27 19.09 2.74
C ALA A 81 -6.99 18.17 3.95
N ALA A 82 -6.09 18.53 4.85
CA ALA A 82 -5.81 17.74 6.06
C ALA A 82 -7.03 17.63 6.99
N ALA A 83 -7.75 18.74 7.19
CA ALA A 83 -8.97 18.77 8.00
C ALA A 83 -10.09 17.92 7.38
N GLY A 84 -10.28 18.02 6.05
CA GLY A 84 -11.24 17.18 5.32
C GLY A 84 -10.91 15.69 5.44
N TYR A 85 -9.62 15.33 5.38
CA TYR A 85 -9.15 13.96 5.57
C TYR A 85 -9.41 13.49 7.01
N ALA A 86 -9.13 14.31 8.02
CA ALA A 86 -9.39 13.95 9.41
C ALA A 86 -10.87 13.68 9.71
N ALA A 87 -11.79 14.38 9.01
CA ALA A 87 -13.22 14.22 9.18
C ALA A 87 -13.80 12.99 8.48
N SER A 88 -13.32 12.67 7.27
CA SER A 88 -13.93 11.67 6.37
C SER A 88 -13.05 10.46 6.08
N GLY A 89 -11.73 10.61 6.17
CA GLY A 89 -10.73 9.63 5.77
C GLY A 89 -10.59 9.43 4.26
N ASP A 90 -11.39 10.11 3.43
CA ASP A 90 -11.53 9.77 2.01
C ASP A 90 -11.65 10.99 1.07
N ASN A 91 -11.01 12.12 1.40
CA ASN A 91 -11.09 13.37 0.64
C ASN A 91 -10.12 13.47 -0.57
N VAL A 92 -10.19 12.49 -1.48
CA VAL A 92 -9.29 12.37 -2.65
C VAL A 92 -9.22 13.64 -3.51
N GLU A 93 -10.35 14.30 -3.76
CA GLU A 93 -10.43 15.49 -4.63
C GLU A 93 -9.65 16.67 -4.04
N ALA A 94 -9.70 16.86 -2.72
CA ALA A 94 -8.98 17.94 -2.05
C ALA A 94 -7.46 17.76 -2.17
N TRP A 95 -6.96 16.52 -2.02
CA TRP A 95 -5.55 16.23 -2.21
C TRP A 95 -5.10 16.37 -3.66
N ARG A 96 -5.93 15.96 -4.63
CA ARG A 96 -5.64 16.17 -6.06
C ARG A 96 -5.61 17.67 -6.42
N ALA A 97 -6.54 18.46 -5.87
CA ALA A 97 -6.55 19.91 -6.07
C ALA A 97 -5.30 20.56 -5.50
N PHE A 98 -4.88 20.20 -4.28
CA PHE A 98 -3.64 20.68 -3.69
C PHE A 98 -2.40 20.34 -4.54
N LEU A 99 -2.33 19.09 -5.04
CA LEU A 99 -1.23 18.62 -5.89
C LEU A 99 -1.19 19.27 -7.29
N ALA A 100 -2.26 19.94 -7.71
CA ALA A 100 -2.33 20.71 -8.94
C ALA A 100 -2.18 22.23 -8.70
N GLY A 101 -2.04 22.65 -7.43
CA GLY A 101 -2.00 24.05 -7.02
C GLY A 101 -0.59 24.64 -6.95
N GLU A 102 -0.50 25.78 -6.26
CA GLU A 102 0.71 26.62 -6.18
C GLU A 102 1.93 25.90 -5.57
N HIS A 103 1.70 24.94 -4.66
CA HIS A 103 2.77 24.22 -3.94
C HIS A 103 3.15 22.88 -4.57
N ALA A 104 2.70 22.58 -5.79
CA ALA A 104 2.97 21.31 -6.48
C ALA A 104 4.46 21.03 -6.73
N ASP A 105 5.28 22.09 -6.82
CA ASP A 105 6.72 22.00 -7.03
C ASP A 105 7.52 21.74 -5.75
N SER A 106 6.93 21.99 -4.58
CA SER A 106 7.57 21.67 -3.30
C SER A 106 7.61 20.16 -3.08
N VAL A 107 8.82 19.59 -3.08
CA VAL A 107 9.00 18.14 -2.85
C VAL A 107 8.39 17.69 -1.52
N TRP A 108 8.45 18.55 -0.49
CA TRP A 108 7.94 18.27 0.85
C TRP A 108 6.42 18.25 0.90
N ALA A 109 5.79 19.29 0.33
CA ALA A 109 4.34 19.39 0.25
C ALA A 109 3.78 18.26 -0.63
N ARG A 110 4.40 18.03 -1.80
CA ARG A 110 4.02 16.95 -2.73
C ARG A 110 4.15 15.57 -2.09
N ALA A 111 5.24 15.28 -1.38
CA ALA A 111 5.43 13.99 -0.71
C ALA A 111 4.34 13.71 0.33
N HIS A 112 4.04 14.68 1.20
CA HIS A 112 3.02 14.49 2.24
C HIS A 112 1.60 14.44 1.67
N ALA A 113 1.27 15.32 0.71
CA ALA A 113 -0.03 15.30 0.05
C ALA A 113 -0.25 14.00 -0.74
N THR A 114 0.78 13.48 -1.41
CA THR A 114 0.71 12.18 -2.12
C THR A 114 0.53 11.01 -1.14
N TYR A 115 1.18 11.06 0.04
CA TYR A 115 0.95 10.08 1.11
C TYR A 115 -0.51 10.07 1.57
N PHE A 116 -1.11 11.23 1.86
CA PHE A 116 -2.51 11.29 2.26
C PHE A 116 -3.46 10.92 1.13
N LEU A 117 -3.16 11.31 -0.12
CA LEU A 117 -3.91 10.87 -1.29
C LEU A 117 -3.93 9.33 -1.38
N GLY A 118 -2.78 8.67 -1.23
CA GLY A 118 -2.71 7.21 -1.24
C GLY A 118 -3.57 6.56 -0.16
N ARG A 119 -3.62 7.15 1.04
CA ARG A 119 -4.49 6.68 2.13
C ARG A 119 -5.98 6.93 1.86
N ALA A 120 -6.34 8.09 1.32
CA ALA A 120 -7.70 8.42 0.95
C ALA A 120 -8.20 7.48 -0.17
N LEU A 121 -7.34 7.16 -1.14
CA LEU A 121 -7.64 6.18 -2.20
C LEU A 121 -7.83 4.78 -1.61
N LEU A 122 -7.00 4.36 -0.64
CA LEU A 122 -7.22 3.10 0.09
C LEU A 122 -8.55 3.07 0.85
N ALA A 123 -8.96 4.18 1.46
CA ALA A 123 -10.23 4.29 2.16
C ALA A 123 -11.43 4.17 1.20
N ARG A 124 -11.30 4.75 -0.01
CA ARG A 124 -12.25 4.53 -1.12
C ARG A 124 -12.08 3.19 -1.83
N ASP A 125 -11.10 2.39 -1.39
CA ASP A 125 -10.71 1.09 -1.92
C ASP A 125 -10.28 1.12 -3.41
N ASP A 126 -9.89 2.30 -3.92
CA ASP A 126 -9.18 2.48 -5.19
C ASP A 126 -7.74 1.97 -5.01
N LEU A 127 -7.57 0.65 -5.15
CA LEU A 127 -6.32 -0.04 -4.82
C LEU A 127 -5.20 0.28 -5.81
N GLU A 128 -5.52 0.40 -7.11
CA GLU A 128 -4.56 0.80 -8.13
C GLU A 128 -4.08 2.24 -7.91
N GLY A 129 -5.00 3.20 -7.74
CA GLY A 129 -4.63 4.59 -7.47
C GLY A 129 -3.85 4.74 -6.17
N ALA A 130 -4.23 4.01 -5.13
CA ALA A 130 -3.48 3.96 -3.89
C ALA A 130 -2.07 3.41 -4.08
N ALA A 131 -1.92 2.32 -4.82
CA ALA A 131 -0.62 1.71 -5.09
C ALA A 131 0.29 2.70 -5.84
N GLU A 132 -0.22 3.36 -6.88
CA GLU A 132 0.52 4.37 -7.65
C GLU A 132 1.00 5.53 -6.76
N ALA A 133 0.10 6.11 -5.95
CA ALA A 133 0.45 7.20 -5.04
C ALA A 133 1.51 6.78 -4.00
N LEU A 134 1.36 5.60 -3.39
CA LEU A 134 2.28 5.12 -2.35
C LEU A 134 3.62 4.63 -2.92
N GLU A 135 3.65 4.15 -4.17
CA GLU A 135 4.90 3.93 -4.90
C GLU A 135 5.64 5.24 -5.16
N ALA A 136 4.94 6.31 -5.54
CA ALA A 136 5.54 7.63 -5.72
C ALA A 136 6.17 8.16 -4.41
N VAL A 137 5.49 7.97 -3.28
CA VAL A 137 6.01 8.32 -1.94
C VAL A 137 7.30 7.56 -1.61
N ARG A 138 7.35 6.25 -1.86
CA ARG A 138 8.55 5.45 -1.58
C ARG A 138 9.68 5.63 -2.57
N GLY A 139 9.36 6.00 -3.81
CA GLY A 139 10.34 6.17 -4.89
C GLY A 139 10.77 7.64 -5.00
N PRO A 140 10.28 8.37 -6.02
CA PRO A 140 10.74 9.72 -6.32
C PRO A 140 10.50 10.77 -5.23
N LEU A 141 9.56 10.56 -4.31
CA LEU A 141 9.23 11.54 -3.26
C LEU A 141 9.75 11.18 -1.87
N ARG A 142 10.54 10.11 -1.75
CA ARG A 142 10.94 9.54 -0.45
C ARG A 142 11.73 10.50 0.44
N ASP A 143 12.48 11.41 -0.17
CA ASP A 143 13.32 12.36 0.56
C ASP A 143 12.48 13.49 1.15
N GLY A 144 11.26 13.71 0.64
CA GLY A 144 10.33 14.75 1.08
C GLY A 144 9.43 14.37 2.26
N THR A 145 9.53 13.15 2.81
CA THR A 145 8.70 12.73 3.95
C THR A 145 9.33 11.65 4.81
N PRO A 146 9.21 11.69 6.15
CA PRO A 146 9.65 10.62 7.05
C PRO A 146 8.65 9.43 7.14
N TRP A 147 7.58 9.42 6.34
CA TRP A 147 6.51 8.42 6.42
C TRP A 147 6.58 7.31 5.34
N THR A 148 7.74 7.10 4.73
CA THR A 148 7.98 6.07 3.70
C THR A 148 7.73 4.64 4.18
N ASP A 149 8.00 4.35 5.45
CA ASP A 149 7.76 3.08 6.12
C ASP A 149 6.26 2.78 6.25
N GLU A 150 5.47 3.77 6.64
CA GLU A 150 4.02 3.65 6.76
C GLU A 150 3.37 3.64 5.38
N ALA A 151 3.92 4.42 4.42
CA ALA A 151 3.56 4.28 3.01
C ALA A 151 3.84 2.86 2.48
N THR A 152 4.93 2.22 2.94
CA THR A 152 5.26 0.82 2.60
C THR A 152 4.22 -0.16 3.15
N LEU A 153 3.77 0.04 4.39
CA LEU A 153 2.71 -0.78 4.98
C LEU A 153 1.40 -0.64 4.19
N TYR A 154 1.01 0.59 3.88
CA TYR A 154 -0.20 0.85 3.11
C TYR A 154 -0.11 0.32 1.67
N LEU A 155 1.05 0.43 1.02
CA LEU A 155 1.28 -0.14 -0.31
C LEU A 155 1.21 -1.66 -0.29
N ALA A 156 1.79 -2.30 0.72
CA ALA A 156 1.67 -3.73 0.91
C ALA A 156 0.21 -4.16 1.13
N THR A 157 -0.56 -3.34 1.85
CA THR A 157 -2.01 -3.54 2.04
C THR A 157 -2.77 -3.44 0.73
N ALA A 158 -2.43 -2.47 -0.14
CA ALA A 158 -2.99 -2.36 -1.49
C ALA A 158 -2.71 -3.64 -2.29
N TYR A 159 -1.46 -4.09 -2.35
CA TYR A 159 -1.09 -5.31 -3.08
C TYR A 159 -1.70 -6.58 -2.51
N ALA A 160 -1.86 -6.70 -1.20
CA ALA A 160 -2.53 -7.84 -0.59
C ALA A 160 -4.01 -7.94 -1.02
N ARG A 161 -4.64 -6.80 -1.35
CA ARG A 161 -6.06 -6.70 -1.71
C ARG A 161 -6.31 -6.63 -3.23
N LEU A 162 -5.30 -6.29 -4.03
CA LEU A 162 -5.41 -6.20 -5.50
C LEU A 162 -5.92 -7.49 -6.20
N PRO A 163 -5.62 -8.72 -5.73
CA PRO A 163 -6.18 -9.94 -6.33
C PRO A 163 -7.70 -10.01 -6.32
N GLU A 164 -8.35 -9.28 -5.40
CA GLU A 164 -9.81 -9.18 -5.35
C GLU A 164 -10.43 -8.58 -6.64
N LEU A 165 -9.61 -7.88 -7.44
CA LEU A 165 -9.93 -7.23 -8.72
C LEU A 165 -9.51 -8.05 -9.98
N GLY A 166 -9.16 -9.34 -9.83
CA GLY A 166 -8.87 -10.22 -10.98
C GLY A 166 -7.44 -10.13 -11.53
N ARG A 167 -6.48 -9.64 -10.73
CA ARG A 167 -5.04 -9.65 -11.04
C ARG A 167 -4.39 -10.95 -10.58
N ASP A 168 -3.18 -11.25 -11.08
CA ASP A 168 -2.37 -12.40 -10.66
C ASP A 168 -2.12 -12.36 -9.14
N GLU A 169 -2.87 -13.21 -8.43
CA GLU A 169 -2.90 -13.31 -6.97
C GLU A 169 -1.52 -13.60 -6.39
N GLN A 170 -0.76 -14.47 -7.06
CA GLN A 170 0.56 -14.89 -6.59
C GLN A 170 1.57 -13.76 -6.72
N ALA A 171 1.53 -13.01 -7.83
CA ALA A 171 2.41 -11.88 -8.05
C ALA A 171 2.15 -10.74 -7.05
N ALA A 172 0.89 -10.38 -6.81
CA ALA A 172 0.52 -9.32 -5.88
C ALA A 172 0.85 -9.69 -4.42
N ALA A 173 0.54 -10.92 -4.00
CA ALA A 173 0.90 -11.42 -2.67
C ALA A 173 2.43 -11.47 -2.48
N ALA A 174 3.20 -11.87 -3.50
CA ALA A 174 4.66 -11.86 -3.44
C ALA A 174 5.22 -10.44 -3.28
N ARG A 175 4.66 -9.45 -3.98
CA ARG A 175 5.02 -8.03 -3.81
C ARG A 175 4.72 -7.53 -2.40
N ALA A 176 3.51 -7.80 -1.90
CA ALA A 176 3.12 -7.44 -0.54
C ALA A 176 4.10 -8.01 0.50
N ARG A 177 4.39 -9.32 0.45
CA ARG A 177 5.34 -9.96 1.38
C ARG A 177 6.72 -9.31 1.35
N ARG A 178 7.23 -8.96 0.16
CA ARG A 178 8.55 -8.29 0.03
C ARG A 178 8.58 -6.92 0.69
N LEU A 179 7.52 -6.14 0.53
CA LEU A 179 7.40 -4.83 1.18
C LEU A 179 7.33 -4.98 2.69
N LEU A 180 6.52 -5.91 3.21
CA LEU A 180 6.38 -6.13 4.65
C LEU A 180 7.68 -6.63 5.30
N ALA A 181 8.42 -7.51 4.60
CA ALA A 181 9.73 -7.97 5.06
C ALA A 181 10.78 -6.84 5.16
N SER A 182 10.56 -5.69 4.51
CA SER A 182 11.43 -4.52 4.70
C SER A 182 11.14 -3.72 5.98
N LEU A 183 9.95 -3.90 6.56
CA LEU A 183 9.51 -3.24 7.80
C LEU A 183 9.77 -4.08 9.05
N VAL A 184 9.84 -5.40 8.88
CA VAL A 184 10.08 -6.35 9.97
C VAL A 184 11.48 -6.96 9.77
N PRO A 185 12.51 -6.47 10.48
CA PRO A 185 13.82 -7.10 10.43
C PRO A 185 13.71 -8.54 10.92
N GLY A 186 14.12 -9.49 10.07
CA GLY A 186 14.34 -10.88 10.47
C GLY A 186 15.70 -11.05 11.13
N GLU A 187 15.97 -12.23 11.69
CA GLU A 187 17.29 -12.56 12.25
C GLU A 187 18.38 -12.29 11.19
N GLY A 188 19.35 -11.43 11.54
CA GLY A 188 20.47 -11.07 10.66
C GLY A 188 20.19 -10.04 9.56
N ARG A 189 19.02 -9.38 9.53
CA ARG A 189 18.74 -8.28 8.58
C ARG A 189 18.37 -7.00 9.30
N ALA A 190 19.11 -5.92 9.06
CA ALA A 190 18.73 -4.60 9.50
C ALA A 190 17.46 -4.13 8.76
N SER A 191 16.58 -3.42 9.48
CA SER A 191 15.48 -2.68 8.85
C SER A 191 16.04 -1.69 7.84
N ARG A 192 15.37 -1.54 6.69
CA ARG A 192 15.75 -0.54 5.67
C ARG A 192 15.43 0.89 6.11
N TYR A 193 14.49 0.99 7.03
CA TYR A 193 14.03 2.23 7.62
C TYR A 193 14.64 2.33 9.03
N PRO A 194 15.36 3.42 9.34
CA PRO A 194 16.06 3.56 10.62
C PRO A 194 15.08 3.61 11.81
N GLU A 195 13.86 4.13 11.61
CA GLU A 195 12.95 4.51 12.69
C GLU A 195 11.51 4.00 12.46
N VAL A 196 11.32 2.71 12.15
CA VAL A 196 9.95 2.17 11.98
C VAL A 196 9.19 2.20 13.31
N PRO A 197 8.03 2.87 13.40
CA PRO A 197 7.19 2.83 14.60
C PRO A 197 6.69 1.41 14.91
N GLU A 198 6.54 1.08 16.19
CA GLU A 198 6.09 -0.27 16.59
C GLU A 198 4.71 -0.62 16.03
N ARG A 199 3.80 0.37 15.91
CA ARG A 199 2.49 0.17 15.25
C ARG A 199 2.63 -0.33 13.81
N VAL A 200 3.61 0.20 13.08
CA VAL A 200 3.86 -0.16 11.67
C VAL A 200 4.48 -1.56 11.61
N ARG A 201 5.43 -1.87 12.49
CA ARG A 201 6.00 -3.22 12.62
C ARG A 201 4.94 -4.26 12.97
N HIS A 202 4.08 -3.96 13.93
CA HIS A 202 3.00 -4.85 14.34
C HIS A 202 2.01 -5.07 13.19
N GLY A 203 1.57 -4.00 12.51
CA GLY A 203 0.72 -4.10 11.32
C GLY A 203 1.36 -4.95 10.23
N ALA A 204 2.67 -4.79 10.00
CA ALA A 204 3.39 -5.58 9.01
C ALA A 204 3.50 -7.07 9.37
N ARG A 205 3.81 -7.39 10.64
CA ARG A 205 3.81 -8.78 11.15
C ARG A 205 2.43 -9.42 11.03
N TRP A 206 1.38 -8.67 11.34
CA TRP A 206 0.01 -9.17 11.22
C TRP A 206 -0.36 -9.47 9.78
N LEU A 207 -0.10 -8.55 8.84
CA LEU A 207 -0.40 -8.77 7.43
C LEU A 207 0.47 -9.89 6.81
N LEU A 208 1.71 -10.06 7.26
CA LEU A 208 2.54 -11.22 6.87
C LEU A 208 1.91 -12.56 7.28
N ARG A 209 1.38 -12.65 8.51
CA ARG A 209 0.66 -13.83 9.00
C ARG A 209 -0.60 -14.08 8.18
N GLU A 210 -1.38 -13.05 7.90
CA GLU A 210 -2.57 -13.17 7.06
C GLU A 210 -2.23 -13.70 5.66
N LEU A 211 -1.17 -13.18 5.04
CA LEU A 211 -0.69 -13.64 3.73
C LEU A 211 -0.08 -15.04 3.77
N ALA A 212 0.31 -15.54 4.94
CA ALA A 212 0.75 -16.92 5.16
C ALA A 212 -0.42 -17.88 5.45
N GLY A 213 -1.64 -17.37 5.58
CA GLY A 213 -2.81 -18.15 5.99
C GLY A 213 -2.90 -18.37 7.50
N GLU A 214 -1.99 -17.79 8.29
CA GLU A 214 -2.00 -17.89 9.75
C GLU A 214 -3.06 -16.96 10.35
N GLY A 215 -3.89 -17.50 11.25
CA GLY A 215 -5.04 -16.79 11.80
C GLY A 215 -6.29 -16.82 10.91
N GLY A 216 -6.25 -17.56 9.79
CA GLY A 216 -7.40 -17.84 8.95
C GLY A 216 -8.17 -19.08 9.41
N GLY A 217 -9.49 -18.96 9.45
CA GLY A 217 -10.43 -20.09 9.50
C GLY A 217 -11.50 -19.91 8.41
N PRO A 218 -12.28 -20.94 8.10
CA PRO A 218 -13.27 -20.89 7.01
C PRO A 218 -14.23 -19.69 7.13
N LEU A 219 -14.62 -19.34 8.36
CA LEU A 219 -15.46 -18.18 8.66
C LEU A 219 -14.76 -16.84 8.42
N LEU A 220 -13.45 -16.76 8.66
CA LEU A 220 -12.68 -15.53 8.45
C LEU A 220 -12.48 -15.28 6.94
N GLU A 221 -12.26 -16.34 6.17
CA GLU A 221 -12.22 -16.27 4.70
C GLU A 221 -13.57 -15.86 4.12
N LEU A 222 -14.66 -16.43 4.63
CA LEU A 222 -16.02 -16.02 4.29
C LEU A 222 -16.27 -14.54 4.61
N ALA A 223 -15.86 -14.06 5.78
CA ALA A 223 -15.97 -12.65 6.14
C ALA A 223 -15.14 -11.72 5.24
N ARG A 224 -13.98 -12.17 4.74
CA ARG A 224 -13.20 -11.43 3.74
C ARG A 224 -13.95 -11.37 2.40
N ARG A 225 -14.46 -12.51 1.91
CA ARG A 225 -15.24 -12.58 0.66
C ARG A 225 -16.50 -11.71 0.73
N MET A 226 -17.21 -11.71 1.86
CA MET A 226 -18.37 -10.83 2.10
C MET A 226 -17.99 -9.36 2.05
N ARG A 227 -16.89 -8.95 2.70
CA ARG A 227 -16.38 -7.58 2.61
C ARG A 227 -16.02 -7.17 1.18
N THR A 228 -15.53 -8.09 0.35
CA THR A 228 -15.26 -7.81 -1.07
C THR A 228 -16.56 -7.61 -1.85
N VAL A 229 -17.59 -8.43 -1.64
CA VAL A 229 -18.91 -8.24 -2.29
C VAL A 229 -19.54 -6.91 -1.85
N GLU A 230 -19.53 -6.60 -0.55
CA GLU A 230 -20.05 -5.32 -0.04
C GLU A 230 -19.35 -4.13 -0.70
N ARG A 231 -18.03 -4.22 -0.90
CA ARG A 231 -17.24 -3.21 -1.62
C ARG A 231 -17.64 -3.09 -3.09
N MET A 232 -17.82 -4.20 -3.80
CA MET A 232 -18.28 -4.19 -5.20
C MET A 232 -19.65 -3.49 -5.35
N LEU A 233 -20.57 -3.78 -4.43
CA LEU A 233 -21.90 -3.18 -4.40
C LEU A 233 -21.84 -1.66 -4.12
N ARG A 234 -20.99 -1.21 -3.18
CA ARG A 234 -20.79 0.22 -2.89
C ARG A 234 -20.25 1.01 -4.08
N ARG A 235 -19.47 0.38 -4.97
CA ARG A 235 -18.92 1.02 -6.18
C ARG A 235 -19.89 1.09 -7.37
N GLY A 236 -21.12 0.58 -7.25
CA GLY A 236 -22.01 0.42 -8.40
C GLY A 236 -21.50 -0.61 -9.42
N GLY A 237 -20.54 -1.46 -9.02
CA GLY A 237 -19.91 -2.46 -9.88
C GLY A 237 -20.81 -3.68 -10.09
N ALA A 238 -21.42 -3.76 -11.27
CA ALA A 238 -21.99 -4.94 -11.93
C ALA A 238 -22.71 -5.96 -11.01
N ASP A 239 -24.02 -5.76 -10.91
CA ASP A 239 -24.98 -6.59 -10.16
C ASP A 239 -24.80 -8.12 -10.37
N ALA A 240 -24.44 -8.56 -11.58
CA ALA A 240 -24.31 -9.97 -11.90
C ALA A 240 -23.07 -10.66 -11.27
N GLU A 241 -21.92 -9.99 -11.25
CA GLU A 241 -20.69 -10.58 -10.69
C GLU A 241 -20.72 -10.56 -9.16
N ALA A 242 -21.23 -9.47 -8.57
CA ALA A 242 -21.47 -9.38 -7.14
C ALA A 242 -22.44 -10.49 -6.68
N ARG A 243 -23.58 -10.68 -7.35
CA ARG A 243 -24.55 -11.76 -7.05
C ARG A 243 -23.93 -13.16 -7.19
N LYS A 244 -23.11 -13.40 -8.21
CA LYS A 244 -22.40 -14.68 -8.38
C LYS A 244 -21.45 -14.97 -7.20
N ARG A 245 -20.68 -13.97 -6.78
CA ARG A 245 -19.78 -14.11 -5.62
C ARG A 245 -20.56 -14.27 -4.31
N GLN A 246 -21.68 -13.55 -4.15
CA GLN A 246 -22.59 -13.70 -3.01
C GLN A 246 -23.16 -15.11 -2.91
N LYS A 247 -23.59 -15.70 -4.03
CA LYS A 247 -24.05 -17.10 -4.06
C LYS A 247 -22.96 -18.07 -3.61
N GLY A 248 -21.73 -17.91 -4.10
CA GLY A 248 -20.61 -18.76 -3.68
C GLY A 248 -20.19 -18.60 -2.21
N ILE A 249 -20.56 -17.50 -1.54
CA ILE A 249 -20.41 -17.32 -0.09
C ILE A 249 -21.50 -18.10 0.65
N VAL A 250 -22.76 -17.99 0.20
CA VAL A 250 -23.88 -18.72 0.80
C VAL A 250 -23.67 -20.23 0.68
N ASP A 251 -23.27 -20.72 -0.49
CA ASP A 251 -23.02 -22.15 -0.74
C ASP A 251 -21.93 -22.71 0.21
N GLU A 252 -20.88 -21.91 0.49
CA GLU A 252 -19.80 -22.32 1.41
C GLU A 252 -20.24 -22.24 2.89
N LEU A 253 -21.09 -21.27 3.26
CA LEU A 253 -21.70 -21.23 4.59
C LEU A 253 -22.57 -22.47 4.83
N ASP A 254 -23.41 -22.85 3.86
CA ASP A 254 -24.26 -24.03 3.95
C ASP A 254 -23.42 -25.30 4.11
N ARG A 255 -22.30 -25.40 3.39
CA ARG A 255 -21.35 -26.50 3.53
C ARG A 255 -20.72 -26.57 4.93
N LEU A 256 -20.29 -25.43 5.49
CA LEU A 256 -19.70 -25.38 6.82
C LEU A 256 -20.73 -25.73 7.92
N ILE A 257 -21.98 -25.29 7.76
CA ILE A 257 -23.08 -25.65 8.65
C ILE A 257 -23.32 -27.17 8.61
N ALA A 258 -23.32 -27.78 7.41
CA ALA A 258 -23.48 -29.22 7.27
C ALA A 258 -22.34 -30.00 7.96
N LEU A 259 -21.09 -29.59 7.75
CA LEU A 259 -19.91 -30.20 8.39
C LEU A 259 -19.95 -30.10 9.92
N LEU A 260 -20.43 -28.97 10.47
CA LEU A 260 -20.59 -28.81 11.92
C LEU A 260 -21.69 -29.73 12.47
N ARG A 261 -22.82 -29.85 11.77
CA ARG A 261 -23.91 -30.76 12.17
C ARG A 261 -23.50 -32.23 12.13
N GLU A 262 -22.74 -32.64 11.12
CA GLU A 262 -22.19 -34.00 11.03
C GLU A 262 -21.22 -34.29 12.19
N ARG A 263 -20.40 -33.30 12.56
CA ARG A 263 -19.46 -33.41 13.68
C ARG A 263 -20.14 -33.47 15.04
N GLU A 264 -21.22 -32.73 15.24
CA GLU A 264 -22.08 -32.83 16.43
C GLU A 264 -22.78 -34.18 16.52
N SER A 265 -23.21 -34.75 15.38
CA SER A 265 -23.85 -36.07 15.35
C SER A 265 -22.88 -37.24 15.57
N SER A 266 -21.59 -37.06 15.28
CA SER A 266 -20.56 -38.11 15.37
C SER A 266 -19.70 -38.03 16.64
N GLY A 267 -19.73 -36.91 17.37
CA GLY A 267 -19.02 -36.73 18.65
C GLY A 267 -19.85 -37.04 19.91
N GLY A 268 -21.12 -37.46 19.74
CA GLY A 268 -22.06 -37.77 20.83
C GLY A 268 -22.17 -39.25 21.19
N SER A 269 -21.16 -40.08 20.92
CA SER A 269 -21.10 -41.50 21.30
C SER A 269 -20.05 -41.75 22.37
#